data_AF-A0A970AZQ8-F1
#
_entry.id   AF-A0A970AZQ8-F1
#
_cell.length_a   1.000
_cell.length_b   1.000
_cell.length_c   1.000
_cell.angle_alpha   90.00
_cell.angle_beta   90.00
_cell.angle_gamma   90.00
#
_symmetry.space_group_name_H-M   'P 1'
#
loop_
_entity.id
_entity.type
_entity.pdbx_description
1 polymer ?
#
loop_
_entity_poly.entity_id
_entity_poly.type
_entity_poly.pdbx_seq_one_letter_code
_entity_poly.pdbx_strand_id
1 'polypeptide(L)'
;MTLISNQTKKILLVLIACLFIFASFADAKRRQPVTATSWLVADGNGKIIKSVNPDDLHSIASITKLMTAMVVLDANQDLNERIEKFTRRQHLQLALIKSNNHSADLLCE
;
A
#
# COMPACT_ATOMS: atom_id res chain seq x y z
N MET A 1 27.47 -22.34 57.40
CA MET A 1 26.60 -22.07 56.23
C MET A 1 26.88 -20.67 55.72
N THR A 2 27.89 -20.51 54.84
CA THR A 2 28.13 -19.35 53.92
C THR A 2 29.58 -19.36 53.40
N LEU A 3 29.91 -20.15 52.37
CA LEU A 3 31.20 -20.00 51.67
C LEU A 3 31.04 -20.22 50.17
N ILE A 4 30.33 -19.29 49.51
CA ILE A 4 30.46 -19.12 48.06
C ILE A 4 31.55 -18.08 47.84
N SER A 5 32.68 -18.51 47.29
CA SER A 5 33.83 -17.66 46.94
C SER A 5 33.39 -16.45 46.08
N ASN A 6 34.06 -15.31 46.27
CA ASN A 6 33.81 -14.11 45.47
C ASN A 6 33.97 -14.38 43.95
N GLN A 7 34.80 -15.35 43.59
CA GLN A 7 34.97 -15.77 42.19
C GLN A 7 33.74 -16.50 41.64
N THR A 8 33.11 -17.39 42.41
CA THR A 8 31.87 -18.06 42.01
C THR A 8 30.70 -17.09 41.92
N LYS A 9 30.65 -16.05 42.78
CA LYS A 9 29.64 -14.99 42.66
C LYS A 9 29.81 -14.16 41.39
N LYS A 10 31.05 -13.79 41.02
CA LYS A 10 31.35 -13.05 39.78
C LYS A 10 30.99 -13.85 38.53
N ILE A 11 31.34 -15.13 38.48
CA ILE A 11 30.99 -16.03 37.37
C ILE A 11 29.47 -16.14 37.23
N LEU A 12 28.76 -16.32 38.34
CA LEU A 12 27.29 -16.38 38.33
C LEU A 12 26.66 -15.06 37.84
N LEU A 13 27.22 -13.91 38.23
CA LEU A 13 26.75 -12.58 37.81
C LEU A 13 26.95 -12.36 36.30
N VAL A 14 28.09 -12.80 35.75
CA VAL A 14 28.36 -12.75 34.30
C VAL A 14 27.42 -13.69 33.54
N LEU A 15 27.15 -14.89 34.05
CA LEU A 15 26.21 -15.82 33.41
C LEU A 15 24.78 -15.29 33.40
N ILE A 16 24.33 -14.68 34.50
CA ILE A 16 23.01 -14.03 34.57
C ILE A 16 22.95 -12.85 33.61
N ALA A 17 23.98 -12.00 33.55
CA ALA A 17 24.04 -10.88 32.62
C ALA A 17 24.01 -11.34 31.15
N CYS A 18 24.75 -12.39 30.80
CA CYS A 18 24.69 -12.99 29.47
C CYS A 18 23.28 -13.52 29.14
N LEU A 19 22.62 -14.20 30.09
CA LEU A 19 21.27 -14.72 29.88
C LEU A 19 20.25 -13.61 29.59
N PHE A 20 20.36 -12.46 30.28
CA PHE A 20 19.52 -11.29 30.02
C PHE A 20 19.76 -10.65 28.65
N ILE A 21 21.01 -10.67 28.15
CA ILE A 21 21.35 -10.13 26.81
C ILE A 21 20.79 -11.04 25.71
N PHE A 22 20.86 -12.36 25.87
CA PHE A 22 20.33 -13.31 24.88
C PHE A 22 18.80 -13.35 24.80
N ALA A 23 18.09 -13.09 25.91
CA ALA A 23 16.63 -13.08 25.94
C ALA A 23 15.99 -11.91 25.16
N SER A 24 16.77 -10.89 24.77
CA SER A 24 16.27 -9.69 24.08
C SER A 24 16.20 -9.82 22.54
N PHE A 25 16.58 -10.97 21.97
CA PHE A 25 16.63 -11.19 20.52
C PHE A 25 15.50 -12.10 20.00
N ALA A 26 14.23 -11.79 20.21
CA ALA A 26 13.18 -12.56 19.52
C ALA A 26 11.81 -11.86 19.44
N ASP A 27 11.69 -10.76 18.69
CA ASP A 27 10.46 -10.51 17.92
C ASP A 27 10.69 -9.55 16.74
N ALA A 28 11.51 -9.98 15.77
CA ALA A 28 11.59 -9.28 14.49
C ALA A 28 10.42 -9.76 13.61
N LYS A 29 9.27 -9.10 13.72
CA LYS A 29 8.11 -9.34 12.84
C LYS A 29 8.55 -9.14 11.37
N ARG A 30 8.79 -10.25 10.66
CA ARG A 30 9.20 -10.21 9.24
C ARG A 30 8.09 -9.55 8.43
N ARG A 31 8.38 -8.40 7.83
CA ARG A 31 7.48 -7.77 6.85
C ARG A 31 7.52 -8.62 5.58
N GLN A 32 6.36 -9.00 5.08
CA GLN A 32 6.28 -9.68 3.79
C GLN A 32 6.82 -8.73 2.70
N PRO A 33 7.66 -9.22 1.78
CA PRO A 33 8.15 -8.39 0.69
C PRO A 33 6.98 -8.05 -0.26
N VAL A 34 7.03 -6.86 -0.83
CA VAL A 34 6.12 -6.47 -1.91
C VAL A 34 6.48 -7.28 -3.15
N THR A 35 5.49 -7.96 -3.74
CA THR A 35 5.68 -8.85 -4.90
C THR A 35 5.48 -8.15 -6.24
N ALA A 36 4.94 -6.93 -6.24
CA ALA A 36 4.79 -6.13 -7.44
C ALA A 36 6.16 -5.80 -8.06
N THR A 37 6.28 -5.95 -9.39
CA THR A 37 7.51 -5.62 -10.13
C THR A 37 7.80 -4.13 -10.16
N SER A 38 6.75 -3.32 -10.10
CA SER A 38 6.81 -1.85 -10.12
C SER A 38 5.78 -1.30 -9.14
N TRP A 39 6.21 -0.39 -8.26
CA TRP A 39 5.34 0.23 -7.26
C TRP A 39 5.93 1.53 -6.71
N LEU A 40 5.06 2.37 -6.16
CA LEU A 40 5.39 3.68 -5.63
C LEU A 40 4.51 3.97 -4.40
N VAL A 41 5.08 4.61 -3.40
CA VAL A 41 4.37 5.28 -2.30
C VAL A 41 4.81 6.74 -2.26
N ALA A 42 3.86 7.66 -2.31
CA ALA A 42 4.09 9.10 -2.24
C ALA A 42 3.20 9.74 -1.16
N ASP A 43 3.57 10.92 -0.70
CA ASP A 43 2.71 11.74 0.17
C ASP A 43 1.64 12.52 -0.64
N GLY A 44 0.78 13.26 0.06
CA GLY A 44 -0.30 14.04 -0.57
C GLY A 44 0.19 15.23 -1.43
N ASN A 45 1.46 15.61 -1.32
CA ASN A 45 2.09 16.63 -2.17
C ASN A 45 2.81 16.01 -3.38
N GLY A 46 2.74 14.69 -3.54
CA GLY A 46 3.41 13.95 -4.61
C GLY A 46 4.89 13.65 -4.34
N LYS A 47 5.42 13.90 -3.13
CA LYS A 47 6.79 13.52 -2.81
C LYS A 47 6.88 12.01 -2.67
N ILE A 48 7.74 11.38 -3.48
CA ILE A 48 8.02 9.95 -3.41
C ILE A 48 8.69 9.61 -2.07
N ILE A 49 8.06 8.72 -1.30
CA ILE A 49 8.59 8.18 -0.04
C ILE A 49 9.42 6.93 -0.32
N LYS A 50 8.93 6.05 -1.18
CA LYS A 50 9.63 4.82 -1.60
C LYS A 50 9.06 4.30 -2.92
N SER A 51 9.91 3.69 -3.74
CA SER A 51 9.52 3.07 -5.01
C SER A 51 10.41 1.90 -5.39
N VAL A 52 9.94 1.13 -6.37
CA VAL A 52 10.70 0.19 -7.19
C VAL A 52 10.19 0.36 -8.62
N ASN A 53 11.11 0.59 -9.57
CA ASN A 53 10.82 0.73 -11.00
C ASN A 53 9.61 1.65 -11.33
N PRO A 54 9.53 2.87 -10.75
CA PRO A 54 8.33 3.72 -10.88
C PRO A 54 8.09 4.22 -12.31
N ASP A 55 9.13 4.25 -13.15
CA ASP A 55 9.09 4.78 -14.51
C ASP A 55 9.00 3.68 -15.59
N ASP A 56 8.93 2.39 -15.19
CA ASP A 56 8.83 1.28 -16.13
C ASP A 56 7.45 1.27 -16.81
N LEU A 57 7.44 1.04 -18.13
CA LEU A 57 6.22 0.95 -18.91
C LEU A 57 5.53 -0.40 -18.72
N HIS A 58 4.29 -0.37 -18.22
CA HIS A 58 3.45 -1.56 -18.03
C HIS A 58 2.02 -1.32 -18.49
N SER A 59 1.31 -2.41 -18.79
CA SER A 59 -0.15 -2.35 -18.85
C SER A 59 -0.72 -2.06 -17.46
N ILE A 60 -1.54 -1.02 -17.37
CA ILE A 60 -2.21 -0.62 -16.12
C ILE A 60 -3.66 -1.12 -16.04
N ALA A 61 -4.13 -1.81 -17.09
CA ALA A 61 -5.47 -2.40 -17.19
C ALA A 61 -6.59 -1.43 -16.73
N SER A 62 -7.41 -1.83 -15.76
CA SER A 62 -8.57 -1.03 -15.33
C SER A 62 -8.22 0.23 -14.53
N ILE A 63 -6.95 0.46 -14.16
CA ILE A 63 -6.52 1.74 -13.56
C ILE A 63 -6.72 2.89 -14.55
N THR A 64 -6.66 2.62 -15.87
CA THR A 64 -6.97 3.60 -16.94
C THR A 64 -8.32 4.31 -16.73
N LYS A 65 -9.30 3.66 -16.10
CA LYS A 65 -10.63 4.26 -15.84
C LYS A 65 -10.57 5.47 -14.89
N LEU A 66 -9.52 5.60 -14.08
CA LEU A 66 -9.30 6.82 -13.29
C LEU A 66 -9.08 8.03 -14.20
N MET A 67 -8.32 7.87 -15.29
CA MET A 67 -8.12 8.94 -16.29
C MET A 67 -9.42 9.27 -17.02
N THR A 68 -10.20 8.26 -17.42
CA THR A 68 -11.54 8.47 -18.01
C THR A 68 -12.42 9.31 -17.08
N ALA A 69 -12.49 8.97 -15.79
CA ALA A 69 -13.28 9.72 -14.83
C ALA A 69 -12.76 11.16 -14.65
N MET A 70 -11.44 11.36 -14.61
CA MET A 70 -10.85 12.71 -14.53
C MET A 70 -11.24 13.56 -15.73
N VAL A 71 -11.11 13.04 -16.95
CA VAL A 71 -11.46 13.77 -18.18
C VAL A 71 -12.95 14.11 -18.23
N VAL A 72 -13.83 13.17 -17.89
CA VAL A 72 -15.28 13.40 -17.87
C VAL A 72 -15.67 14.48 -16.86
N LEU A 73 -15.06 14.45 -15.67
CA LEU A 73 -15.34 15.45 -14.62
C LEU A 73 -14.79 16.82 -15.00
N ASP A 74 -13.60 16.89 -15.60
CA ASP A 74 -12.97 18.13 -16.06
C ASP A 74 -13.75 18.79 -17.21
N ALA A 75 -14.38 17.97 -18.07
CA ALA A 75 -15.29 18.46 -19.11
C ALA A 75 -16.56 19.14 -18.57
N ASN A 76 -16.83 19.03 -17.25
CA ASN A 76 -17.93 19.69 -16.55
C ASN A 76 -19.32 19.50 -17.21
N GLN A 77 -19.56 18.31 -17.79
CA GLN A 77 -20.85 17.93 -18.36
C GLN A 77 -21.90 17.66 -17.26
N ASP A 78 -23.19 17.72 -17.60
CA ASP A 78 -24.27 17.50 -16.63
C ASP A 78 -24.24 16.06 -16.07
N LEU A 79 -23.89 15.91 -14.80
CA LEU A 79 -23.81 14.60 -14.16
C LEU A 79 -25.16 13.88 -14.05
N ASN A 80 -26.28 14.57 -14.23
CA ASN A 80 -27.62 14.02 -14.20
C ASN A 80 -28.17 13.67 -15.59
N GLU A 81 -27.46 14.00 -16.66
CA GLU A 81 -27.81 13.57 -18.01
C GLU A 81 -27.88 12.04 -18.06
N ARG A 82 -28.95 11.53 -18.69
CA ARG A 82 -29.15 10.11 -18.89
C ARG A 82 -28.44 9.68 -20.17
N ILE A 83 -27.49 8.75 -20.02
CA ILE A 83 -26.82 8.04 -21.11
C ILE A 83 -27.37 6.61 -21.04
N GLU A 84 -28.16 6.23 -22.04
CA GLU A 84 -28.94 4.98 -22.00
C GLU A 84 -29.79 4.80 -20.71
N LYS A 85 -29.46 3.77 -19.92
CA LYS A 85 -30.19 3.35 -18.72
C LYS A 85 -29.82 4.16 -17.49
N PHE A 86 -28.63 4.74 -17.42
CA PHE A 86 -28.08 5.36 -16.21
C PHE A 86 -27.76 6.85 -16.43
N THR A 87 -27.55 7.58 -15.35
CA THR A 87 -26.99 8.94 -15.45
C THR A 87 -25.48 8.89 -15.65
N ARG A 88 -24.87 9.96 -16.17
CA ARG A 88 -23.40 10.09 -16.24
C ARG A 88 -22.74 9.83 -14.88
N ARG A 89 -23.31 10.34 -13.79
CA ARG A 89 -22.86 10.04 -12.42
C ARG A 89 -22.87 8.54 -12.09
N GLN A 90 -23.94 7.84 -12.47
CA GLN A 90 -24.07 6.40 -12.24
C GLN A 90 -23.09 5.60 -13.11
N HIS A 91 -22.85 6.01 -14.36
CA HIS A 91 -21.80 5.41 -15.18
C HIS A 91 -20.40 5.60 -14.57
N LEU A 92 -20.10 6.80 -14.04
CA LEU A 92 -18.85 7.03 -13.30
C LEU A 92 -18.73 6.08 -12.10
N GLN A 93 -19.82 5.89 -11.33
CA GLN A 93 -19.84 4.94 -10.22
C GLN A 93 -19.65 3.49 -10.68
N LEU A 94 -20.30 3.06 -11.76
CA LEU A 94 -20.15 1.71 -12.30
C LEU A 94 -18.72 1.47 -12.82
N ALA A 95 -18.14 2.46 -13.52
CA ALA A 95 -16.77 2.40 -14.01
C ALA A 95 -15.76 2.32 -12.85
N LEU A 96 -15.92 3.13 -11.80
CA LEU A 96 -14.93 3.21 -10.71
C LEU A 96 -15.11 2.15 -9.61
N ILE A 97 -16.35 1.77 -9.28
CA ILE A 97 -16.64 0.83 -8.18
C ILE A 97 -16.72 -0.61 -8.69
N LYS A 98 -17.29 -0.81 -9.87
CA LYS A 98 -17.49 -2.15 -10.46
C LYS A 98 -16.51 -2.47 -11.58
N SER A 99 -15.61 -1.54 -11.93
CA SER A 99 -14.72 -1.66 -13.09
C SER A 99 -15.47 -1.98 -14.39
N ASN A 100 -16.70 -1.49 -14.53
CA ASN A 100 -17.57 -1.82 -15.66
C ASN A 100 -17.04 -1.15 -16.95
N ASN A 101 -16.64 -1.96 -17.94
CA ASN A 101 -16.09 -1.46 -19.20
C ASN A 101 -17.15 -0.72 -20.04
N HIS A 102 -18.36 -1.28 -20.18
CA HIS A 102 -19.46 -0.66 -20.94
C HIS A 102 -19.75 0.76 -20.48
N SER A 103 -19.79 0.99 -19.17
CA SER A 103 -19.97 2.33 -18.60
C SER A 103 -18.78 3.24 -18.82
N ALA A 104 -17.56 2.71 -18.86
CA ALA A 104 -16.38 3.51 -19.19
C ALA A 104 -16.37 3.90 -20.68
N ASP A 105 -16.83 3.02 -21.56
CA ASP A 105 -16.92 3.26 -23.00
C ASP A 105 -17.98 4.35 -23.29
N LEU A 106 -19.18 4.23 -22.72
CA LEU A 106 -20.25 5.24 -22.83
C LEU A 106 -19.88 6.63 -22.29
N LEU A 107 -18.92 6.71 -21.37
CA LEU A 107 -18.41 7.98 -20.85
C LEU A 107 -17.40 8.66 -21.80
N CYS A 108 -16.89 7.94 -22.79
CA CYS A 108 -15.93 8.46 -23.76
C CYS A 108 -16.58 8.96 -25.05
N GLU A 109 -17.87 8.68 -25.24
CA GLU A 109 -18.70 9.15 -26.37
C GLU A 109 -19.25 10.55 -26.12
#